data_AF-A0A7X4Y3B6-F1
#
_entry.id   AF-A0A7X4Y3B6-F1
#
_cell.length_a   1.000
_cell.length_b   1.000
_cell.length_c   1.000
_cell.angle_alpha   90.00
_cell.angle_beta   90.00
_cell.angle_gamma   90.00
#
_symmetry.space_group_name_H-M   'P 1'
#
loop_
_entity.id
_entity.type
_entity.pdbx_description
1 polymer ?
#
loop_
_entity_poly.entity_id
_entity_poly.type
_entity_poly.pdbx_seq_one_letter_code
_entity_poly.pdbx_strand_id
1 'polypeptide(L)'
;MNGRYQQGGQDNPLEKLKRELRNRAITQFSERELFHPNGHAKAVVKDANITAVQLRKVFQEFKAIVDGLRKDNNLEKAMGRLYKLYALLEYQAERGVLNKDFKDLMFKLFDNIEKHKSPQAFERAYDLLMAMVAYSKKS
;
A
#
# COMPACT_ATOMS: atom_id res chain seq x y z
N MET A 1 44.16 7.37 -3.00
CA MET A 1 43.65 6.42 -4.01
C MET A 1 42.31 5.87 -3.51
N ASN A 2 41.23 6.22 -4.20
CA ASN A 2 39.84 6.01 -3.78
C ASN A 2 39.42 4.55 -3.96
N GLY A 3 39.11 3.88 -2.85
CA GLY A 3 38.38 2.61 -2.84
C GLY A 3 36.94 2.85 -3.27
N ARG A 4 36.58 2.28 -4.42
CA ARG A 4 35.24 2.31 -5.00
C ARG A 4 34.23 1.69 -4.03
N TYR A 5 33.33 2.50 -3.50
CA TYR A 5 32.07 2.00 -2.95
C TYR A 5 31.22 1.46 -4.12
N GLN A 6 31.27 0.15 -4.34
CA GLN A 6 30.25 -0.55 -5.10
C GLN A 6 28.98 -0.62 -4.26
N GLN A 7 28.13 0.41 -4.32
CA GLN A 7 26.72 0.29 -3.94
C GLN A 7 25.96 -0.36 -5.11
N GLY A 8 26.16 -1.66 -5.28
CA GLY A 8 25.44 -2.50 -6.23
C GLY A 8 24.37 -3.31 -5.50
N GLY A 9 23.33 -2.64 -5.01
CA GLY A 9 22.15 -3.28 -4.46
C GLY A 9 20.94 -2.43 -4.82
N GLN A 10 20.34 -2.69 -5.98
CA GLN A 10 19.04 -2.11 -6.32
C GLN A 10 18.02 -2.63 -5.30
N ASP A 11 17.77 -1.87 -4.23
CA ASP A 11 16.65 -2.11 -3.33
C ASP A 11 15.37 -2.06 -4.18
N ASN A 12 14.74 -3.21 -4.41
CA ASN A 12 13.43 -3.32 -5.06
C ASN A 12 12.47 -2.31 -4.40
N PRO A 13 11.90 -1.32 -5.12
CA PRO A 13 11.01 -0.31 -4.58
C PRO A 13 9.83 -0.86 -3.77
N LEU A 14 9.33 -2.04 -4.13
CA LEU A 14 8.28 -2.74 -3.39
C LEU A 14 8.79 -3.23 -2.03
N GLU A 15 9.98 -3.87 -1.99
CA GLU A 15 10.61 -4.29 -0.72
C GLU A 15 11.03 -3.10 0.15
N LYS A 16 11.49 -2.02 -0.48
CA LYS A 16 11.78 -0.75 0.21
C LYS A 16 10.52 -0.23 0.92
N LEU A 17 9.39 -0.15 0.23
CA LEU A 17 8.14 0.32 0.84
C LEU A 17 7.67 -0.62 1.96
N LYS A 18 7.69 -1.94 1.75
CA LYS A 18 7.38 -2.93 2.80
C LYS A 18 8.27 -2.74 4.04
N ARG A 19 9.57 -2.49 3.85
CA ARG A 19 10.53 -2.21 4.94
C ARG A 19 10.19 -0.92 5.69
N GLU A 20 9.89 0.15 4.97
CA GLU A 20 9.53 1.42 5.60
C GLU A 20 8.21 1.33 6.38
N LEU A 21 7.21 0.63 5.85
CA LEU A 21 5.94 0.35 6.55
C LEU A 21 6.12 -0.49 7.83
N ARG A 22 7.19 -1.27 7.96
CA ARG A 22 7.52 -1.96 9.23
C ARG A 22 8.12 -1.00 10.26
N ASN A 23 8.89 -0.02 9.79
CA ASN A 23 9.74 0.82 10.64
C ASN A 23 9.06 2.11 11.11
N ARG A 24 8.15 2.68 10.30
CA ARG A 24 7.46 3.93 10.60
C ARG A 24 5.99 3.89 10.23
N ALA A 25 5.18 4.72 10.88
CA ALA A 25 3.76 4.85 10.57
C ALA A 25 3.55 5.43 9.17
N ILE A 26 2.52 5.01 8.45
CA ILE A 26 2.15 5.60 7.15
C ILE A 26 1.86 7.10 7.25
N THR A 27 1.45 7.57 8.44
CA THR A 27 1.24 8.99 8.75
C THR A 27 2.51 9.82 8.82
N GLN A 28 3.68 9.18 8.96
CA GLN A 28 4.98 9.85 9.03
C GLN A 28 5.65 10.04 7.67
N PHE A 29 5.08 9.47 6.60
CA PHE A 29 5.57 9.70 5.25
C PHE A 29 5.14 11.08 4.77
N SER A 30 6.06 11.82 4.17
CA SER A 30 5.75 13.08 3.50
C SER A 30 4.96 12.85 2.20
N GLU A 31 4.24 13.88 1.74
CA GLU A 31 3.56 13.87 0.45
C GLU A 31 4.53 13.60 -0.71
N ARG A 32 5.75 14.14 -0.62
CA ARG A 32 6.79 13.90 -1.63
C ARG A 32 7.21 12.44 -1.68
N GLU A 33 7.36 11.79 -0.53
CA GLU A 33 7.69 10.36 -0.48
C GLU A 33 6.58 9.49 -1.06
N LEU A 34 5.31 9.78 -0.77
CA LEU A 34 4.21 8.95 -1.26
C LEU A 34 3.84 9.24 -2.72
N PHE A 35 3.68 10.51 -3.08
CA PHE A 35 2.94 10.91 -4.28
C PHE A 35 3.80 11.47 -5.42
N HIS A 36 5.01 11.96 -5.13
CA HIS A 36 5.87 12.53 -6.16
C HIS A 36 6.16 11.49 -7.26
N PRO A 37 6.39 11.90 -8.52
CA PRO A 37 6.79 10.96 -9.58
C PRO A 37 8.07 10.15 -9.31
N ASN A 38 8.86 10.54 -8.31
CA ASN A 38 10.05 9.81 -7.84
C ASN A 38 9.84 9.17 -6.46
N GLY A 39 8.59 9.19 -5.96
CA GLY A 39 8.17 8.62 -4.70
C GLY A 39 7.70 7.16 -4.85
N HIS A 40 7.22 6.61 -3.74
CA HIS A 40 6.88 5.20 -3.61
C HIS A 40 5.75 4.78 -4.55
N ALA A 41 4.67 5.56 -4.70
CA ALA A 41 3.52 5.12 -5.47
C ALA A 41 3.87 4.79 -6.92
N LYS A 42 4.64 5.65 -7.61
CA LYS A 42 5.06 5.39 -9.00
C LYS A 42 6.08 4.26 -9.09
N ALA A 43 7.05 4.24 -8.18
CA ALA A 43 8.12 3.24 -8.19
C ALA A 43 7.57 1.82 -7.98
N VAL A 44 6.65 1.66 -7.02
CA VAL A 44 6.00 0.38 -6.72
C VAL A 44 5.14 -0.08 -7.89
N VAL A 45 4.34 0.80 -8.50
CA VAL A 45 3.47 0.42 -9.63
C VAL A 45 4.28 -0.11 -10.82
N LYS A 46 5.46 0.46 -11.08
CA LYS A 46 6.35 0.00 -12.15
C LYS A 46 6.91 -1.40 -11.89
N ASP A 47 7.24 -1.71 -10.64
CA ASP A 47 8.04 -2.89 -10.32
C ASP A 47 7.19 -4.06 -9.78
N ALA A 48 5.99 -3.79 -9.27
CA ALA A 48 5.19 -4.78 -8.56
C ALA A 48 4.46 -5.80 -9.47
N ASN A 49 4.62 -5.72 -10.80
CA ASN A 49 3.91 -6.58 -11.76
C ASN A 49 2.39 -6.68 -11.47
N ILE A 50 1.76 -5.53 -11.20
CA ILE A 50 0.34 -5.43 -10.87
C ILE A 50 -0.42 -4.90 -12.06
N THR A 51 -1.51 -5.56 -12.42
CA THR A 51 -2.43 -5.01 -13.42
C THR A 51 -3.25 -3.87 -12.82
N ALA A 52 -3.51 -2.82 -13.60
CA ALA A 52 -4.36 -1.72 -13.16
C ALA A 52 -5.76 -2.18 -12.70
N VAL A 53 -6.26 -3.32 -13.21
CA VAL A 53 -7.53 -3.93 -12.80
C VAL A 53 -7.44 -4.49 -11.37
N GLN A 54 -6.38 -5.26 -11.05
CA GLN A 54 -6.17 -5.78 -9.70
C GLN A 54 -6.07 -4.64 -8.68
N LEU A 55 -5.25 -3.62 -8.99
CA LEU A 55 -5.06 -2.47 -8.12
C LEU A 55 -6.37 -1.70 -7.88
N ARG A 56 -7.17 -1.48 -8.94
CA ARG A 56 -8.48 -0.81 -8.81
C ARG A 56 -9.45 -1.61 -7.93
N LYS A 57 -9.50 -2.94 -8.05
CA LYS A 57 -10.38 -3.78 -7.23
C LYS A 57 -10.05 -3.62 -5.75
N VAL A 58 -8.77 -3.79 -5.38
CA VAL A 58 -8.32 -3.61 -3.99
C VAL A 58 -8.59 -2.19 -3.49
N PHE A 59 -8.32 -1.18 -4.33
CA PHE A 59 -8.60 0.22 -3.99
C PHE A 59 -10.08 0.48 -3.71
N GLN A 60 -11.01 -0.08 -4.50
CA GLN A 60 -12.44 0.13 -4.27
C GLN A 60 -12.92 -0.50 -2.96
N GLU A 61 -12.46 -1.72 -2.67
CA GLU A 61 -12.76 -2.38 -1.39
C GLU A 61 -12.24 -1.56 -0.21
N PHE A 62 -10.99 -1.09 -0.27
CA PHE A 62 -10.41 -0.27 0.78
C PHE A 62 -11.10 1.11 0.88
N LYS A 63 -11.42 1.74 -0.25
CA LYS A 63 -12.17 3.00 -0.30
C LYS A 63 -13.51 2.89 0.42
N ALA A 64 -14.24 1.78 0.25
CA ALA A 64 -15.51 1.57 0.94
C ALA A 64 -15.35 1.47 2.47
N ILE A 65 -14.19 1.02 2.96
CA ILE A 65 -13.86 1.03 4.40
C ILE A 65 -13.66 2.47 4.87
N VAL A 66 -12.83 3.23 4.16
CA VAL A 66 -12.50 4.63 4.52
C VAL A 66 -13.74 5.53 4.43
N ASP A 67 -14.54 5.41 3.37
CA ASP A 67 -15.79 6.18 3.24
C ASP A 67 -16.77 5.84 4.38
N GLY A 68 -16.84 4.57 4.78
CA GLY A 68 -17.61 4.15 5.95
C GLY A 68 -17.08 4.74 7.26
N LEU A 69 -15.75 4.79 7.42
CA LEU A 69 -15.12 5.41 8.58
C LEU A 69 -15.40 6.92 8.64
N ARG A 70 -15.29 7.63 7.52
CA ARG A 70 -15.59 9.07 7.42
C ARG A 70 -17.04 9.39 7.78
N LYS A 71 -17.97 8.53 7.39
CA LYS A 71 -19.41 8.71 7.63
C LYS A 71 -19.81 8.40 9.07
N ASP A 72 -19.38 7.24 9.57
CA ASP A 72 -19.88 6.69 10.84
C ASP A 72 -18.93 7.00 12.01
N ASN A 73 -17.73 7.51 11.75
CA ASN A 73 -16.62 7.70 12.72
C ASN A 73 -16.35 6.50 13.63
N ASN A 74 -16.60 5.29 13.11
CA ASN A 74 -16.50 4.04 13.86
C ASN A 74 -15.26 3.25 13.44
N LEU A 75 -14.18 3.44 14.19
CA LEU A 75 -12.90 2.79 13.93
C LEU A 75 -12.96 1.26 14.09
N GLU A 76 -13.70 0.75 15.08
CA GLU A 76 -13.82 -0.69 15.31
C GLU A 76 -14.49 -1.39 14.13
N LYS A 77 -15.56 -0.80 13.59
CA LYS A 77 -16.23 -1.27 12.37
C LYS A 77 -15.30 -1.22 11.16
N ALA A 78 -14.47 -0.18 11.03
CA ALA A 78 -13.49 -0.07 9.96
C ALA A 78 -12.41 -1.16 10.06
N MET A 79 -11.89 -1.41 11.26
CA MET A 79 -10.95 -2.51 11.56
C MET A 79 -11.56 -3.88 11.25
N GLY A 80 -12.82 -4.12 11.66
CA GLY A 80 -13.54 -5.34 11.33
C GLY A 80 -13.68 -5.58 9.82
N ARG A 81 -13.83 -4.51 9.03
CA ARG A 81 -13.83 -4.61 7.56
C ARG A 81 -12.43 -4.80 6.98
N LEU A 82 -11.40 -4.20 7.59
CA LEU A 82 -10.00 -4.42 7.22
C LEU A 82 -9.62 -5.90 7.35
N TYR A 83 -10.01 -6.55 8.45
CA TYR A 83 -9.81 -7.99 8.65
C TYR A 83 -10.49 -8.85 7.58
N LYS A 84 -11.71 -8.48 7.14
CA LYS A 84 -12.36 -9.16 6.01
C LYS A 84 -11.58 -8.97 4.71
N LEU A 85 -10.97 -7.80 4.51
CA LEU A 85 -10.16 -7.52 3.33
C LEU A 85 -8.89 -8.38 3.31
N TYR A 86 -8.22 -8.63 4.44
CA TYR A 86 -7.12 -9.61 4.50
C TYR A 86 -7.51 -10.97 3.91
N ALA A 87 -8.62 -11.53 4.40
CA ALA A 87 -9.10 -12.84 3.95
C ALA A 87 -9.45 -12.85 2.45
N LEU A 88 -10.05 -11.77 1.96
CA LEU A 88 -10.39 -11.62 0.54
C LEU A 88 -9.13 -11.61 -0.33
N LEU A 89 -8.10 -10.85 0.06
CA LEU A 89 -6.86 -10.76 -0.72
C LEU A 89 -6.07 -12.08 -0.69
N GLU A 90 -6.06 -12.79 0.45
CA GLU A 90 -5.45 -14.11 0.56
C GLU A 90 -6.10 -15.09 -0.42
N TYR A 91 -7.43 -15.18 -0.39
CA TYR A 91 -8.19 -16.03 -1.30
C TYR A 91 -7.96 -15.69 -2.78
N GLN A 92 -7.92 -14.40 -3.13
CA GLN A 92 -7.66 -13.97 -4.50
C GLN A 92 -6.24 -14.29 -4.96
N ALA A 93 -5.25 -14.22 -4.07
CA ALA A 93 -3.88 -14.56 -4.39
C ALA A 93 -3.68 -16.07 -4.58
N GLU A 94 -4.27 -16.89 -3.72
CA GLU A 94 -4.23 -18.36 -3.84
C GLU A 94 -4.93 -18.85 -5.11
N ARG A 95 -5.94 -18.11 -5.59
CA ARG A 95 -6.58 -18.38 -6.89
C ARG A 95 -5.81 -17.87 -8.11
N GLY A 96 -4.65 -17.23 -7.92
CA GLY A 96 -3.88 -16.62 -9.00
C GLY A 96 -4.54 -15.37 -9.62
N VAL A 97 -5.59 -14.82 -8.99
CA VAL A 97 -6.28 -13.61 -9.44
C VAL A 97 -5.53 -12.35 -8.99
N LEU A 98 -4.82 -12.42 -7.86
CA LEU A 98 -4.03 -11.33 -7.29
C LEU A 98 -2.54 -11.71 -7.25
N ASN A 99 -1.67 -10.77 -7.62
CA ASN A 99 -0.23 -10.97 -7.51
C ASN A 99 0.18 -11.11 -6.02
N LYS A 100 1.01 -12.11 -5.70
CA LYS A 100 1.45 -12.42 -4.33
C LYS A 100 2.29 -11.29 -3.70
N ASP A 101 3.22 -10.70 -4.46
CA ASP A 101 4.05 -9.58 -3.97
C ASP A 101 3.20 -8.35 -3.65
N PHE A 102 2.15 -8.11 -4.44
CA PHE A 102 1.21 -7.05 -4.17
C PHE A 102 0.33 -7.33 -2.96
N LYS A 103 -0.19 -8.57 -2.82
CA LYS A 103 -0.88 -9.00 -1.59
C LYS A 103 -0.01 -8.71 -0.37
N ASP A 104 1.25 -9.10 -0.41
CA ASP A 104 2.18 -8.90 0.70
C ASP A 104 2.41 -7.42 1.01
N LEU A 105 2.47 -6.56 -0.02
CA LEU A 105 2.52 -5.11 0.19
C LEU A 105 1.25 -4.60 0.88
N MET A 106 0.06 -5.04 0.44
CA MET A 106 -1.21 -4.68 1.07
C MET A 106 -1.25 -5.12 2.53
N PHE A 107 -0.80 -6.34 2.82
CA PHE A 107 -0.71 -6.83 4.20
C PHE A 107 0.23 -5.96 5.03
N LYS A 108 1.39 -5.54 4.52
CA LYS A 108 2.27 -4.61 5.27
C LYS A 108 1.64 -3.24 5.50
N LEU A 109 0.84 -2.75 4.55
CA LEU A 109 0.09 -1.51 4.72
C LEU A 109 -1.00 -1.67 5.79
N PHE A 110 -1.71 -2.78 5.77
CA PHE A 110 -2.75 -3.08 6.75
C PHE A 110 -2.16 -3.33 8.14
N ASP A 111 -1.05 -4.08 8.25
CA ASP A 111 -0.32 -4.31 9.50
C ASP A 111 0.10 -2.96 10.13
N ASN A 112 0.50 -2.00 9.28
CA ASN A 112 0.82 -0.65 9.71
C ASN A 112 -0.40 0.08 10.29
N ILE A 113 -1.55 0.00 9.62
CA ILE A 113 -2.82 0.55 10.13
C ILE A 113 -3.18 -0.11 11.47
N GLU A 114 -3.08 -1.44 11.57
CA GLU A 114 -3.41 -2.19 12.78
C GLU A 114 -2.50 -1.86 13.96
N LYS A 115 -1.22 -1.61 13.69
CA LYS A 115 -0.25 -1.22 14.72
C LYS A 115 -0.56 0.16 15.30
N HIS A 116 -1.05 1.08 14.46
CA HIS A 116 -1.26 2.48 14.84
C HIS A 116 -2.72 2.82 15.21
N LYS A 117 -3.69 2.01 14.77
CA LYS A 117 -5.13 2.09 15.08
C LYS A 117 -5.68 3.52 15.09
N SER A 118 -5.45 4.27 14.01
CA SER A 118 -5.95 5.65 13.89
C SER A 118 -6.69 5.87 12.58
N PRO A 119 -7.73 6.72 12.55
CA PRO A 119 -8.39 7.11 11.30
C PRO A 119 -7.41 7.72 10.28
N GLN A 120 -6.42 8.47 10.76
CA GLN A 120 -5.39 9.06 9.89
C GLN A 120 -4.55 8.01 9.18
N ALA A 121 -4.32 6.83 9.79
CA ALA A 121 -3.62 5.74 9.11
C ALA A 121 -4.45 5.21 7.92
N PHE A 122 -5.77 5.08 8.07
CA PHE A 122 -6.67 4.73 6.97
C PHE A 122 -6.64 5.77 5.85
N GLU A 123 -6.73 7.06 6.20
CA GLU A 123 -6.68 8.16 5.23
C GLU A 123 -5.37 8.18 4.43
N ARG A 124 -4.22 8.05 5.12
CA ARG A 124 -2.92 8.06 4.45
C ARG A 124 -2.67 6.82 3.60
N ALA A 125 -3.16 5.66 4.04
CA ALA A 125 -3.16 4.45 3.23
C ALA A 125 -4.05 4.61 1.99
N TYR A 126 -5.22 5.24 2.13
CA TYR A 126 -6.12 5.53 1.01
C TYR A 126 -5.46 6.43 -0.03
N ASP A 127 -4.78 7.50 0.40
CA ASP A 127 -4.08 8.40 -0.49
C ASP A 127 -2.95 7.68 -1.27
N LEU A 128 -2.18 6.82 -0.58
CA LEU A 128 -1.14 6.02 -1.22
C LEU A 128 -1.73 5.12 -2.30
N LEU A 129 -2.81 4.39 -2.00
CA LEU A 129 -3.47 3.51 -2.96
C LEU A 129 -4.07 4.30 -4.13
N MET A 130 -4.65 5.48 -3.87
CA MET A 130 -5.14 6.37 -4.91
C MET A 130 -4.01 6.81 -5.85
N ALA A 131 -2.87 7.20 -5.29
CA ALA A 131 -1.70 7.59 -6.08
C ALA A 131 -1.16 6.43 -6.92
N MET A 132 -1.12 5.21 -6.37
CA MET A 132 -0.77 4.02 -7.13
C MET A 132 -1.73 3.80 -8.30
N VAL A 133 -3.05 3.92 -8.07
CA VAL A 133 -4.06 3.81 -9.14
C VAL A 133 -3.82 4.86 -10.22
N ALA A 134 -3.54 6.11 -9.83
CA ALA A 134 -3.27 7.20 -10.77
C ALA A 134 -2.04 6.92 -11.65
N TYR A 135 -0.96 6.40 -11.07
CA TYR A 135 0.24 6.03 -11.83
C TYR A 135 0.05 4.78 -12.68
N SER A 136 -0.84 3.86 -12.29
CA SER A 136 -1.15 2.66 -13.09
C SER A 136 -1.87 2.96 -14.40
N LYS A 137 -2.49 4.13 -14.55
CA LYS A 137 -3.18 4.54 -15.79
C LYS A 137 -2.22 5.03 -16.88
N LYS A 138 -0.98 5.36 -16.53
CA LYS A 138 0.02 5.96 -17.44
C LYS A 138 1.13 4.98 -17.83
N SER A 139 1.05 3.72 -17.40
CA SER A 139 2.09 2.71 -17.64
C SER A 139 1.62 1.61 -18.56
#